data_AF-A0A7V2JP94-F1
#
_entry.id   AF-A0A7V2JP94-F1
#
_cell.length_a   1.000
_cell.length_b   1.000
_cell.length_c   1.000
_cell.angle_alpha   90.00
_cell.angle_beta   90.00
_cell.angle_gamma   90.00
#
_symmetry.space_group_name_H-M   'P 1'
#
loop_
_entity.id
_entity.type
_entity.pdbx_description
1 polymer ?
#
loop_
_entity_poly.entity_id
_entity_poly.type
_entity_poly.pdbx_seq_one_letter_code
_entity_poly.pdbx_strand_id
1 'polypeptide(L)'
;MKIAMLSPLSWRTPPRHYGPWENIVSLLTEQLVSMGIEVSLFASGDSITAGRLVSVCERPYSEDPAIDPKVWECLHIAALFERADEFDLIHNHYDFLPLSYSGFTQTPVVTTIHGFSSPTILPVYKKYNDSTHYVAISEADKSAKLDYIATVHHGIDLEQFPFQEESGGYLLFFGRIHPDKGVHDAIEVAGKTGKRLVIAGIIQDEAYFREQLEPCIDGSKVEYIGPVGPDQRQEIMAGALALLHLIHFDEPFGLSV
;
A
#
# COMPACT_ATOMS: atom_id res chain seq x y z
N MET A 1 -24.52 5.57 -10.12
CA MET A 1 -23.62 6.12 -9.09
C MET A 1 -22.28 6.37 -9.73
N LYS A 2 -21.72 7.56 -9.54
CA LYS A 2 -20.44 8.02 -10.07
C LYS A 2 -19.45 8.23 -8.94
N ILE A 3 -18.34 7.52 -8.96
CA ILE A 3 -17.30 7.62 -7.92
C ILE A 3 -16.03 8.21 -8.51
N ALA A 4 -15.47 9.22 -7.82
CA ALA A 4 -14.10 9.65 -8.03
C ALA A 4 -13.18 8.88 -7.07
N MET A 5 -12.33 8.01 -7.62
CA MET A 5 -11.28 7.31 -6.86
C MET A 5 -10.00 8.13 -6.91
N LEU A 6 -9.54 8.65 -5.78
CA LEU A 6 -8.30 9.43 -5.69
C LEU A 6 -7.15 8.55 -5.24
N SER A 7 -6.29 8.15 -6.18
CA SER A 7 -5.06 7.43 -5.89
C SER A 7 -3.93 8.39 -5.49
N PRO A 8 -2.95 7.95 -4.67
CA PRO A 8 -1.67 8.63 -4.57
C PRO A 8 -0.97 8.76 -5.93
N LEU A 9 -0.08 9.75 -6.05
CA LEU A 9 0.75 9.95 -7.26
C LEU A 9 2.19 9.44 -7.09
N SER A 10 2.48 8.75 -5.98
CA SER A 10 3.81 8.24 -5.69
C SER A 10 4.22 7.19 -6.70
N TRP A 11 3.31 6.24 -6.98
CA TRP A 11 3.50 5.17 -7.93
C TRP A 11 2.35 5.13 -8.95
N ARG A 12 2.56 4.38 -10.01
CA ARG A 12 1.50 4.11 -10.99
C ARG A 12 0.37 3.31 -10.33
N THR A 13 -0.85 3.47 -10.81
CA THR A 13 -2.01 2.66 -10.41
C THR A 13 -2.47 1.76 -11.57
N PRO A 14 -2.33 0.42 -11.52
CA PRO A 14 -1.59 -0.37 -10.55
C PRO A 14 -0.07 -0.20 -10.65
N PRO A 15 0.68 -0.46 -9.55
CA PRO A 15 2.13 -0.30 -9.52
C PRO A 15 2.85 -1.36 -10.35
N ARG A 16 4.05 -1.03 -10.83
CA ARG A 16 4.96 -1.98 -11.52
C ARG A 16 5.75 -2.85 -10.55
N HIS A 17 6.13 -2.28 -9.40
CA HIS A 17 6.97 -2.91 -8.39
C HIS A 17 6.40 -2.67 -6.99
N TYR A 18 6.69 -1.49 -6.43
CA TYR A 18 6.21 -1.06 -5.11
C TYR A 18 5.07 -0.04 -5.28
N GLY A 19 4.14 -0.03 -4.33
CA GLY A 19 2.97 0.86 -4.33
C GLY A 19 1.75 0.18 -3.69
N PRO A 20 1.81 -0.19 -2.40
CA PRO A 20 0.74 -0.93 -1.76
C PRO A 20 -0.60 -0.19 -1.78
N TRP A 21 -0.60 1.13 -1.62
CA TRP A 21 -1.82 1.94 -1.62
C TRP A 21 -2.42 2.01 -3.02
N GLU A 22 -1.59 2.30 -4.02
CA GLU A 22 -1.99 2.30 -5.43
C GLU A 22 -2.49 0.92 -5.89
N ASN A 23 -1.91 -0.17 -5.37
CA ASN A 23 -2.40 -1.51 -5.64
C ASN A 23 -3.83 -1.72 -5.12
N ILE A 24 -4.12 -1.31 -3.88
CA ILE A 24 -5.48 -1.38 -3.31
C ILE A 24 -6.45 -0.51 -4.09
N VAL A 25 -6.05 0.71 -4.46
CA VAL A 25 -6.89 1.61 -5.26
C VAL A 25 -7.23 0.96 -6.60
N SER A 26 -6.26 0.32 -7.25
CA SER A 26 -6.50 -0.41 -8.49
C SER A 26 -7.47 -1.57 -8.30
N LEU A 27 -7.23 -2.47 -7.33
CA LEU A 27 -8.10 -3.62 -7.08
C LEU A 27 -9.55 -3.18 -6.80
N LEU A 28 -9.72 -2.17 -5.95
CA LEU A 28 -11.05 -1.65 -5.62
C LEU A 28 -11.71 -0.98 -6.83
N THR A 29 -10.97 -0.17 -7.58
CA THR A 29 -11.46 0.49 -8.80
C THR A 29 -11.96 -0.52 -9.81
N GLU A 30 -11.14 -1.53 -10.16
CA GLU A 30 -11.51 -2.52 -11.16
C GLU A 30 -12.70 -3.37 -10.70
N GLN A 31 -12.75 -3.73 -9.42
CA GLN A 31 -13.88 -4.48 -8.87
C GLN A 31 -15.18 -3.66 -8.91
N LEU A 32 -15.14 -2.37 -8.57
CA LEU A 32 -16.32 -1.48 -8.66
C LEU A 32 -16.79 -1.31 -10.12
N VAL A 33 -15.85 -1.16 -11.07
CA VAL A 33 -16.19 -1.10 -12.50
C VAL A 33 -16.84 -2.40 -12.97
N SER A 34 -16.31 -3.56 -12.55
CA SER A 34 -16.90 -4.86 -12.89
C SER A 34 -18.33 -5.05 -12.36
N MET A 35 -18.67 -4.34 -11.28
CA MET A 35 -20.02 -4.30 -10.70
C MET A 35 -20.96 -3.30 -11.41
N GLY A 36 -20.48 -2.63 -12.47
CA GLY A 36 -21.27 -1.67 -13.26
C GLY A 36 -21.32 -0.26 -12.67
N ILE A 37 -20.43 0.08 -11.72
CA ILE A 37 -20.33 1.43 -11.17
C ILE A 37 -19.48 2.31 -12.11
N GLU A 38 -19.92 3.54 -12.34
CA GLU A 38 -19.16 4.51 -13.14
C GLU A 38 -18.02 5.09 -12.28
N VAL A 39 -16.79 4.65 -12.53
CA VAL A 39 -15.61 5.09 -11.76
C VAL A 39 -14.71 5.96 -12.62
N SER A 40 -14.34 7.13 -12.09
CA SER A 40 -13.20 7.91 -12.59
C SER A 40 -12.01 7.75 -11.63
N LEU A 41 -10.93 7.18 -12.14
CA LEU A 41 -9.67 7.04 -11.42
C LEU A 41 -8.82 8.29 -11.64
N PHE A 42 -8.53 9.01 -10.57
CA PHE A 42 -7.53 10.07 -10.55
C PHE A 42 -6.19 9.45 -10.18
N ALA A 43 -5.28 9.33 -11.16
CA ALA A 43 -3.94 8.76 -10.99
C ALA A 43 -2.95 9.33 -12.04
N SER A 44 -1.71 8.81 -12.07
CA SER A 44 -0.72 9.18 -13.10
C SER A 44 -1.20 8.78 -14.51
N GLY A 45 -0.74 9.49 -15.54
CA GLY A 45 -1.21 9.32 -16.92
C GLY A 45 -0.85 7.96 -17.55
N ASP A 46 0.12 7.26 -17.00
CA ASP A 46 0.51 5.92 -17.40
C ASP A 46 -0.21 4.80 -16.64
N SER A 47 -1.14 5.14 -15.73
CA SER A 47 -1.99 4.21 -14.99
C SER A 47 -2.91 3.40 -15.92
N ILE A 48 -3.31 2.20 -15.48
CA ILE A 48 -4.23 1.32 -16.23
C ILE A 48 -5.49 1.12 -15.40
N THR A 49 -6.64 1.30 -16.05
CA THR A 49 -7.94 1.00 -15.46
C THR A 49 -8.97 0.73 -16.56
N ALA A 50 -9.99 -0.09 -16.26
CA ALA A 50 -11.19 -0.21 -17.09
C ALA A 50 -12.17 0.97 -16.90
N GLY A 51 -11.99 1.78 -15.85
CA GLY A 51 -12.73 3.01 -15.61
C GLY A 51 -12.22 4.19 -16.47
N ARG A 52 -12.70 5.39 -16.14
CA ARG A 52 -12.20 6.62 -16.78
C ARG A 52 -10.94 7.10 -16.06
N LEU A 53 -9.80 7.08 -16.74
CA LEU A 53 -8.59 7.70 -16.21
C LEU A 53 -8.67 9.23 -16.34
N VAL A 54 -8.38 9.92 -15.23
CA VAL A 54 -8.15 11.37 -15.17
C VAL A 54 -6.74 11.57 -14.63
N SER A 55 -5.94 12.36 -15.33
CA SER A 55 -4.55 12.61 -14.95
C SER A 55 -4.18 14.06 -15.19
N VAL A 56 -3.31 14.58 -14.30
CA VAL A 56 -2.63 15.87 -14.46
C VAL A 56 -1.15 15.69 -14.83
N CYS A 57 -0.54 14.54 -14.54
CA CYS A 57 0.89 14.28 -14.78
C CYS A 57 1.08 12.97 -15.56
N GLU A 58 2.02 12.94 -16.51
CA GLU A 58 2.20 11.74 -17.35
C GLU A 58 2.71 10.53 -16.56
N ARG A 59 3.54 10.75 -15.54
CA ARG A 59 4.23 9.71 -14.77
C ARG A 59 4.16 9.98 -13.26
N PRO A 60 4.30 8.95 -12.41
CA PRO A 60 4.33 9.09 -10.96
C PRO A 60 5.70 9.57 -10.47
N TYR A 61 5.74 10.33 -9.37
CA TYR A 61 6.97 11.03 -8.95
C TYR A 61 8.05 10.11 -8.36
N SER A 62 7.71 8.89 -7.93
CA SER A 62 8.73 7.93 -7.45
C SER A 62 9.42 7.17 -8.59
N GLU A 63 8.92 7.28 -9.83
CA GLU A 63 9.53 6.68 -11.02
C GLU A 63 10.22 7.72 -11.92
N ASP A 64 10.02 9.01 -11.66
CA ASP A 64 10.64 10.10 -12.40
C ASP A 64 11.13 11.21 -11.45
N PRO A 65 12.45 11.31 -11.19
CA PRO A 65 13.00 12.30 -10.25
C PRO A 65 12.90 13.75 -10.75
N ALA A 66 12.51 13.98 -12.00
CA ALA A 66 12.28 15.33 -12.52
C ALA A 66 10.93 15.93 -12.05
N ILE A 67 10.05 15.10 -11.49
CA ILE A 67 8.73 15.50 -11.01
C ILE A 67 8.86 16.02 -9.58
N ASP A 68 8.53 17.29 -9.36
CA ASP A 68 8.40 17.85 -8.01
C ASP A 68 7.11 17.34 -7.36
N PRO A 69 7.17 16.50 -6.31
CA PRO A 69 5.97 15.90 -5.73
C PRO A 69 4.98 16.98 -5.30
N LYS A 70 5.42 17.99 -4.55
CA LYS A 70 4.53 18.99 -3.96
C LYS A 70 3.69 19.74 -5.00
N VAL A 71 4.28 20.03 -6.16
CA VAL A 71 3.59 20.70 -7.27
C VAL A 71 2.51 19.79 -7.87
N TRP A 72 2.85 18.53 -8.14
CA TRP A 72 1.93 17.63 -8.82
C TRP A 72 0.85 17.07 -7.89
N GLU A 73 1.16 16.88 -6.61
CA GLU A 73 0.19 16.50 -5.59
C GLU A 73 -0.92 17.56 -5.44
N CYS A 74 -0.55 18.85 -5.38
CA CYS A 74 -1.55 19.90 -5.23
C CYS A 74 -2.41 20.05 -6.48
N LEU A 75 -1.83 19.96 -7.68
CA LEU A 75 -2.57 19.99 -8.95
C LEU A 75 -3.51 18.79 -9.10
N HIS A 76 -3.06 17.61 -8.67
CA HIS A 76 -3.85 16.38 -8.73
C HIS A 76 -5.09 16.41 -7.85
N ILE A 77 -4.90 16.84 -6.59
CA ILE A 77 -5.98 16.99 -5.64
C ILE A 77 -6.94 18.09 -6.11
N ALA A 78 -6.41 19.24 -6.55
CA ALA A 78 -7.23 20.32 -7.09
C ALA A 78 -8.08 19.86 -8.28
N ALA A 79 -7.49 19.13 -9.24
CA ALA A 79 -8.20 18.65 -10.42
C ALA A 79 -9.38 17.74 -10.11
N LEU A 80 -9.34 16.98 -9.01
CA LEU A 80 -10.49 16.23 -8.52
C LEU A 80 -11.53 17.16 -7.91
N PHE A 81 -11.14 18.01 -6.97
CA PHE A 81 -12.09 18.84 -6.22
C PHE A 81 -12.73 19.95 -7.06
N GLU A 82 -12.06 20.45 -8.10
CA GLU A 82 -12.64 21.36 -9.11
C GLU A 82 -13.77 20.71 -9.92
N ARG A 83 -13.82 19.37 -9.95
CA ARG A 83 -14.81 18.56 -10.67
C ARG A 83 -15.68 17.74 -9.71
N ALA A 84 -15.69 18.08 -8.43
CA ALA A 84 -16.34 17.28 -7.40
C ALA A 84 -17.84 17.08 -7.66
N ASP A 85 -18.51 18.09 -8.23
CA ASP A 85 -19.93 18.09 -8.56
C ASP A 85 -20.30 17.14 -9.73
N GLU A 86 -19.31 16.60 -10.45
CA GLU A 86 -19.52 15.52 -11.43
C GLU A 86 -19.80 14.15 -10.77
N PHE A 87 -19.56 14.01 -9.47
CA PHE A 87 -19.54 12.72 -8.76
C PHE A 87 -20.57 12.66 -7.62
N ASP A 88 -21.07 11.46 -7.36
CA ASP A 88 -21.93 11.18 -6.21
C ASP A 88 -21.10 10.95 -4.94
N LEU A 89 -19.84 10.53 -5.08
CA LEU A 89 -18.93 10.19 -3.99
C LEU A 89 -17.47 10.42 -4.41
N ILE A 90 -16.69 11.02 -3.51
CA ILE A 90 -15.22 11.04 -3.59
C ILE A 90 -14.68 10.01 -2.60
N HIS A 91 -13.91 9.05 -3.10
CA HIS A 91 -13.21 8.08 -2.28
C HIS A 91 -11.71 8.39 -2.32
N ASN A 92 -11.24 8.98 -1.22
CA ASN A 92 -9.87 9.37 -1.01
C ASN A 92 -9.02 8.19 -0.49
N HIS A 93 -7.97 7.84 -1.23
CA HIS A 93 -6.93 6.89 -0.84
C HIS A 93 -5.53 7.53 -0.81
N TYR A 94 -5.45 8.85 -1.01
CA TYR A 94 -4.19 9.57 -1.16
C TYR A 94 -3.43 9.67 0.17
N ASP A 95 -4.12 10.12 1.23
CA ASP A 95 -3.76 10.30 2.66
C ASP A 95 -4.55 11.53 3.17
N PHE A 96 -4.01 12.30 4.12
CA PHE A 96 -4.67 13.41 4.80
C PHE A 96 -4.84 14.68 3.94
N LEU A 97 -3.96 14.93 2.96
CA LEU A 97 -3.89 16.22 2.27
C LEU A 97 -5.21 16.60 1.55
N PRO A 98 -5.91 15.69 0.84
CA PRO A 98 -7.20 15.98 0.20
C PRO A 98 -8.31 16.41 1.16
N LEU A 99 -8.23 16.03 2.45
CA LEU A 99 -9.20 16.50 3.45
C LEU A 99 -9.22 18.03 3.55
N SER A 100 -8.08 18.69 3.28
CA SER A 100 -8.01 20.16 3.26
C SER A 100 -8.86 20.82 2.17
N TYR A 101 -9.29 20.06 1.16
CA TYR A 101 -10.15 20.52 0.07
C TYR A 101 -11.63 20.16 0.29
N SER A 102 -11.92 19.23 1.21
CA SER A 102 -13.28 18.73 1.45
C SER A 102 -14.31 19.81 1.78
N GLY A 103 -13.89 20.90 2.43
CA GLY A 103 -14.77 22.03 2.76
C GLY A 103 -15.21 22.90 1.57
N PHE A 104 -14.67 22.68 0.37
CA PHE A 104 -15.03 23.43 -0.84
C PHE A 104 -16.04 22.74 -1.75
N THR A 105 -16.54 21.56 -1.35
CA THR A 105 -17.55 20.81 -2.10
C THR A 105 -18.67 20.33 -1.19
N GLN A 106 -19.83 20.04 -1.80
CA GLN A 106 -20.94 19.34 -1.15
C GLN A 106 -20.90 17.83 -1.43
N THR A 107 -20.05 17.37 -2.34
CA THR A 107 -19.88 15.95 -2.65
C THR A 107 -19.30 15.22 -1.44
N PRO A 108 -19.95 14.14 -0.95
CA PRO A 108 -19.46 13.38 0.18
C PRO A 108 -18.05 12.84 -0.05
N VAL A 109 -17.19 12.93 0.98
CA VAL A 109 -15.82 12.42 0.96
C VAL A 109 -15.69 11.29 1.97
N VAL A 110 -15.32 10.10 1.48
CA VAL A 110 -14.88 8.96 2.29
C VAL A 110 -13.38 8.81 2.13
N THR A 111 -12.63 8.70 3.22
CA THR A 111 -11.20 8.43 3.20
C THR A 111 -10.91 7.06 3.79
N THR A 112 -10.25 6.20 3.03
CA THR A 112 -9.62 5.00 3.59
C THR A 112 -8.26 5.39 4.15
N ILE A 113 -8.10 5.26 5.46
CA ILE A 113 -6.84 5.54 6.14
C ILE A 113 -6.00 4.26 6.04
N HIS A 114 -4.88 4.32 5.31
CA HIS A 114 -4.02 3.17 5.07
C HIS A 114 -2.89 2.99 6.11
N GLY A 115 -2.98 3.71 7.23
CA GLY A 115 -1.87 3.96 8.15
C GLY A 115 -1.63 5.44 8.40
N PHE A 116 -1.06 5.75 9.56
CA PHE A 116 -0.57 7.10 9.88
C PHE A 116 0.95 7.14 9.74
N SER A 117 1.45 7.90 8.75
CA SER A 117 2.90 8.06 8.56
C SER A 117 3.60 8.74 9.75
N SER A 118 2.85 9.55 10.51
CA SER A 118 3.33 10.18 11.75
C SER A 118 2.14 10.67 12.59
N PRO A 119 2.26 10.76 13.92
CA PRO A 119 1.26 11.45 14.74
C PRO A 119 1.03 12.92 14.34
N THR A 120 1.96 13.53 13.60
CA THR A 120 1.92 14.94 13.17
C THR A 120 0.89 15.21 12.08
N ILE A 121 0.41 14.19 11.35
CA ILE A 121 -0.64 14.35 10.33
C ILE A 121 -2.06 14.26 10.92
N LEU A 122 -2.19 13.72 12.14
CA LEU A 122 -3.46 13.54 12.85
C LEU A 122 -4.29 14.83 13.03
N PRO A 123 -3.70 16.03 13.23
CA PRO A 123 -4.48 17.27 13.31
C PRO A 123 -5.37 17.53 12.09
N VAL A 124 -4.98 17.09 10.88
CA VAL A 124 -5.81 17.26 9.67
C VAL A 124 -7.04 16.37 9.75
N TYR A 125 -6.87 15.09 10.06
CA TYR A 125 -7.98 14.17 10.29
C TYR A 125 -8.95 14.69 11.36
N LYS A 126 -8.42 15.14 12.50
CA LYS A 126 -9.26 15.72 13.57
C LYS A 126 -10.06 16.92 13.12
N LYS A 127 -9.47 17.80 12.30
CA LYS A 127 -10.15 19.01 11.81
C LYS A 127 -11.36 18.68 10.94
N TYR A 128 -11.30 17.60 10.16
CA TYR A 128 -12.33 17.23 9.19
C TYR A 128 -13.19 16.03 9.60
N ASN A 129 -13.00 15.52 10.82
CA ASN A 129 -13.69 14.35 11.37
C ASN A 129 -15.23 14.49 11.32
N ASP A 130 -15.74 15.68 11.59
CA ASP A 130 -17.19 15.93 11.66
C ASP A 130 -17.80 16.30 10.29
N SER A 131 -16.97 16.44 9.25
CA SER A 131 -17.37 16.88 7.90
C SER A 131 -17.07 15.85 6.81
N THR A 132 -16.39 14.76 7.14
CA THR A 132 -15.99 13.69 6.22
C THR A 132 -16.14 12.33 6.90
N HIS A 133 -15.93 11.24 6.17
CA HIS A 133 -16.06 9.89 6.72
C HIS A 133 -14.75 9.11 6.60
N TYR A 134 -14.38 8.37 7.65
CA TYR A 134 -13.18 7.55 7.67
C TYR A 134 -13.49 6.06 7.69
N VAL A 135 -12.72 5.30 6.92
CA VAL A 135 -12.69 3.84 6.92
C VAL A 135 -11.31 3.41 7.38
N ALA A 136 -11.26 2.61 8.44
CA ALA A 136 -10.03 1.98 8.90
C ALA A 136 -9.78 0.69 8.11
N ILE A 137 -8.51 0.36 7.89
CA ILE A 137 -8.12 -0.88 7.21
C ILE A 137 -7.99 -2.07 8.17
N SER A 138 -7.97 -1.82 9.47
CA SER A 138 -8.05 -2.83 10.53
C SER A 138 -8.46 -2.18 11.86
N GLU A 139 -8.73 -2.98 12.89
CA GLU A 139 -8.92 -2.44 14.24
C GLU A 139 -7.61 -1.90 14.83
N ALA A 140 -6.46 -2.47 14.46
CA ALA A 140 -5.15 -2.03 14.95
C ALA A 140 -4.73 -0.65 14.39
N ASP A 141 -5.18 -0.32 13.18
CA ASP A 141 -4.91 0.98 12.54
C ASP A 141 -5.69 2.14 13.18
N LYS A 142 -6.76 1.86 13.94
CA LYS A 142 -7.64 2.91 14.46
C LYS A 142 -6.95 3.80 15.48
N SER A 143 -6.95 5.10 15.19
CA SER A 143 -6.76 6.11 16.23
C SER A 143 -8.01 6.29 17.07
N ALA A 144 -7.92 6.11 18.40
CA ALA A 144 -9.01 6.39 19.34
C ALA A 144 -9.47 7.87 19.40
N LYS A 145 -8.84 8.75 18.60
CA LYS A 145 -9.12 10.18 18.53
C LYS A 145 -9.97 10.57 17.31
N LEU A 146 -10.41 9.60 16.52
CA LEU A 146 -11.17 9.78 15.28
C LEU A 146 -12.39 8.85 15.28
N ASP A 147 -13.41 9.24 14.54
CA ASP A 147 -14.59 8.41 14.29
C ASP A 147 -14.45 7.68 12.95
N TYR A 148 -14.83 6.40 12.94
CA TYR A 148 -14.79 5.56 11.74
C TYR A 148 -16.19 5.05 11.45
N ILE A 149 -16.62 5.18 10.19
CA ILE A 149 -17.93 4.66 9.76
C ILE A 149 -17.89 3.15 9.55
N ALA A 150 -16.70 2.59 9.28
CA ALA A 150 -16.49 1.17 9.06
C ALA A 150 -15.01 0.79 9.24
N THR A 151 -14.80 -0.50 9.46
CA THR A 151 -13.51 -1.16 9.24
C THR A 151 -13.65 -2.06 8.02
N VAL A 152 -12.85 -1.84 6.99
CA VAL A 152 -12.86 -2.64 5.76
C VAL A 152 -11.45 -3.11 5.49
N HIS A 153 -11.22 -4.40 5.74
CA HIS A 153 -9.93 -5.05 5.48
C HIS A 153 -9.59 -5.00 3.99
N HIS A 154 -8.30 -4.85 3.68
CA HIS A 154 -7.86 -4.93 2.29
C HIS A 154 -8.12 -6.33 1.71
N GLY A 155 -8.58 -6.34 0.46
CA GLY A 155 -8.65 -7.55 -0.35
C GLY A 155 -7.33 -7.78 -1.08
N ILE A 156 -7.17 -9.01 -1.56
CA ILE A 156 -6.09 -9.42 -2.45
C ILE A 156 -6.67 -10.04 -3.72
N ASP A 157 -5.92 -10.00 -4.80
CA ASP A 157 -6.21 -10.76 -6.01
C ASP A 157 -5.74 -12.21 -5.82
N LEU A 158 -6.68 -13.13 -5.66
CA LEU A 158 -6.39 -14.54 -5.40
C LEU A 158 -5.66 -15.22 -6.56
N GLU A 159 -5.79 -14.72 -7.79
CA GLU A 159 -5.07 -15.28 -8.94
C GLU A 159 -3.56 -15.06 -8.84
N GLN A 160 -3.12 -14.08 -8.03
CA GLN A 160 -1.70 -13.81 -7.75
C GLN A 160 -1.10 -14.72 -6.66
N PHE A 161 -1.90 -15.57 -6.02
CA PHE A 161 -1.47 -16.44 -4.92
C PHE A 161 -1.96 -17.88 -5.14
N PRO A 162 -1.41 -18.59 -6.14
CA PRO A 162 -1.79 -19.95 -6.43
C PRO A 162 -1.46 -20.87 -5.25
N PHE A 163 -2.42 -21.73 -4.90
CA PHE A 163 -2.22 -22.73 -3.85
C PHE A 163 -1.26 -23.82 -4.31
N GLN A 164 -0.25 -24.12 -3.48
CA GLN A 164 0.63 -25.27 -3.63
C GLN A 164 0.54 -26.16 -2.38
N GLU A 165 0.23 -27.44 -2.58
CA GLU A 165 0.09 -28.41 -1.49
C GLU A 165 1.45 -28.84 -0.92
N GLU A 166 2.47 -28.94 -1.77
CA GLU A 166 3.83 -29.33 -1.37
C GLU A 166 4.71 -28.09 -1.17
N SER A 167 5.17 -27.86 0.06
CA SER A 167 6.12 -26.79 0.36
C SER A 167 7.53 -27.13 -0.13
N GLY A 168 8.29 -26.13 -0.58
CA GLY A 168 9.72 -26.19 -0.86
C GLY A 168 10.62 -26.28 0.40
N GLY A 169 10.03 -26.32 1.60
CA GLY A 169 10.74 -26.63 2.85
C GLY A 169 11.59 -25.50 3.44
N TYR A 170 11.46 -24.27 2.95
CA TYR A 170 12.13 -23.07 3.47
C TYR A 170 11.15 -22.12 4.16
N LEU A 171 11.67 -21.28 5.06
CA LEU A 171 10.98 -20.14 5.65
C LEU A 171 11.15 -18.94 4.73
N LEU A 172 10.12 -18.10 4.62
CA LEU A 172 10.15 -16.89 3.82
C LEU A 172 10.06 -15.67 4.74
N PHE A 173 10.91 -14.68 4.51
CA PHE A 173 10.69 -13.30 4.94
C PHE A 173 10.35 -12.47 3.70
N PHE A 174 9.23 -11.75 3.72
CA PHE A 174 8.80 -10.90 2.60
C PHE A 174 8.35 -9.52 3.10
N GLY A 175 9.15 -8.49 2.80
CA GLY A 175 8.88 -7.12 3.24
C GLY A 175 10.10 -6.20 3.20
N ARG A 176 9.91 -4.94 3.58
CA ARG A 176 11.01 -3.96 3.67
C ARG A 176 12.08 -4.43 4.66
N ILE A 177 13.36 -4.24 4.32
CA ILE A 177 14.47 -4.54 5.22
C ILE A 177 14.70 -3.33 6.11
N HIS A 178 14.22 -3.45 7.34
CA HIS A 178 14.28 -2.42 8.39
C HIS A 178 14.23 -3.12 9.76
N PRO A 179 14.84 -2.57 10.82
CA PRO A 179 14.79 -3.16 12.17
C PRO A 179 13.38 -3.53 12.63
N ASP A 180 12.43 -2.61 12.45
CA ASP A 180 11.02 -2.79 12.86
C ASP A 180 10.31 -3.96 12.17
N LYS A 181 10.86 -4.47 11.06
CA LYS A 181 10.24 -5.55 10.29
C LYS A 181 10.70 -6.95 10.74
N GLY A 182 11.70 -7.06 11.62
CA GLY A 182 12.06 -8.32 12.28
C GLY A 182 12.84 -9.32 11.43
N VAL A 183 13.63 -8.85 10.46
CA VAL A 183 14.47 -9.74 9.62
C VAL A 183 15.49 -10.53 10.47
N HIS A 184 16.04 -9.88 11.50
CA HIS A 184 16.96 -10.50 12.45
C HIS A 184 16.30 -11.66 13.22
N ASP A 185 15.05 -11.51 13.65
CA ASP A 185 14.31 -12.59 14.31
C ASP A 185 14.03 -13.74 13.34
N ALA A 186 13.75 -13.42 12.06
CA ALA A 186 13.56 -14.46 11.04
C ALA A 186 14.83 -15.31 10.86
N ILE A 187 16.01 -14.69 10.88
CA ILE A 187 17.30 -15.39 10.86
C ILE A 187 17.48 -16.24 12.12
N GLU A 188 17.12 -15.72 13.30
CA GLU A 188 17.19 -16.49 14.56
C GLU A 188 16.28 -17.72 14.53
N VAL A 189 15.04 -17.57 14.04
CA VAL A 189 14.08 -18.68 13.86
C VAL A 189 14.65 -19.72 12.89
N ALA A 190 15.23 -19.30 11.77
CA ALA A 190 15.88 -20.20 10.82
C ALA A 190 17.02 -20.98 11.47
N GLY A 191 17.87 -20.30 12.25
CA GLY A 191 18.97 -20.93 12.99
C GLY A 191 18.48 -21.97 14.02
N LYS A 192 17.43 -21.65 14.78
CA LYS A 192 16.85 -22.55 15.79
C LYS A 192 16.12 -23.74 15.19
N THR A 193 15.50 -23.58 14.02
CA THR A 193 14.74 -24.64 13.35
C THR A 193 15.59 -25.47 12.39
N GLY A 194 16.77 -24.98 12.01
CA GLY A 194 17.62 -25.59 10.99
C GLY A 194 17.04 -25.53 9.57
N LYS A 195 15.99 -24.72 9.35
CA LYS A 195 15.37 -24.51 8.04
C LYS A 195 16.11 -23.43 7.27
N ARG A 196 16.12 -23.56 5.94
CA ARG A 196 16.60 -22.49 5.05
C ARG A 196 15.66 -21.29 5.15
N LEU A 197 16.19 -20.07 5.11
CA LEU A 197 15.48 -18.81 5.07
C LEU A 197 15.76 -18.10 3.74
N VAL A 198 14.69 -17.72 3.06
CA VAL A 198 14.74 -16.83 1.89
C VAL A 198 14.22 -15.46 2.33
N ILE A 199 14.99 -14.41 2.06
CA ILE A 199 14.67 -13.01 2.39
C ILE A 199 14.44 -12.26 1.08
N ALA A 200 13.23 -11.72 0.90
CA ALA A 200 12.84 -10.97 -0.29
C ALA A 200 12.28 -9.59 0.10
N GLY A 201 12.80 -8.52 -0.53
CA GLY A 201 12.38 -7.17 -0.20
C GLY A 201 13.36 -6.06 -0.59
N ILE A 202 12.90 -4.81 -0.43
CA ILE A 202 13.70 -3.61 -0.69
C ILE A 202 14.49 -3.25 0.59
N ILE A 203 15.78 -2.94 0.44
CA ILE A 203 16.59 -2.38 1.52
C ILE A 203 16.13 -0.96 1.81
N GLN A 204 15.52 -0.76 2.98
CA GLN A 204 15.09 0.56 3.44
C GLN A 204 16.13 1.18 4.38
N ASP A 205 16.80 0.35 5.19
CA ASP A 205 17.90 0.75 6.06
C ASP A 205 19.20 0.04 5.65
N GLU A 206 20.05 0.77 4.94
CA GLU A 206 21.35 0.30 4.43
C GLU A 206 22.38 0.01 5.53
N ALA A 207 22.31 0.72 6.67
CA ALA A 207 23.21 0.49 7.78
C ALA A 207 22.82 -0.79 8.51
N TYR A 208 21.52 -0.95 8.80
CA TYR A 208 20.97 -2.16 9.38
C TYR A 208 21.29 -3.41 8.53
N PHE A 209 21.06 -3.34 7.21
CA PHE A 209 21.35 -4.46 6.32
C PHE A 209 22.83 -4.85 6.39
N ARG A 210 23.74 -3.90 6.17
CA ARG A 210 25.18 -4.16 6.10
C ARG A 210 25.79 -4.61 7.42
N GLU A 211 25.36 -4.01 8.53
CA GLU A 211 25.98 -4.26 9.83
C GLU A 211 25.41 -5.50 10.52
N GLN A 212 24.12 -5.80 10.34
CA GLN A 212 23.44 -6.86 11.10
C GLN A 212 23.01 -8.05 10.26
N LEU A 213 22.62 -7.84 9.00
CA LEU A 213 22.05 -8.91 8.18
C LEU A 213 23.07 -9.53 7.23
N GLU A 214 23.83 -8.71 6.51
CA GLU A 214 24.84 -9.15 5.54
C GLU A 214 25.83 -10.19 6.11
N PRO A 215 26.36 -10.04 7.34
CA PRO A 215 27.24 -11.05 7.93
C PRO A 215 26.58 -12.42 8.19
N CYS A 216 25.25 -12.45 8.24
CA CYS A 216 24.46 -13.66 8.48
C CYS A 216 23.98 -14.33 7.19
N ILE A 217 24.12 -13.68 6.03
CA ILE A 217 23.70 -14.19 4.73
C ILE A 217 24.82 -15.04 4.13
N ASP A 218 24.65 -16.36 4.15
CA ASP A 218 25.66 -17.33 3.67
C ASP A 218 25.39 -17.85 2.25
N GLY A 219 24.27 -17.44 1.63
CA GLY A 219 23.85 -17.87 0.30
C GLY A 219 23.37 -19.32 0.22
N SER A 220 23.17 -19.99 1.36
CA SER A 220 22.71 -21.38 1.43
C SER A 220 21.60 -21.59 2.46
N LYS A 221 21.88 -21.40 3.75
CA LYS A 221 20.88 -21.46 4.83
C LYS A 221 20.14 -20.15 4.97
N VAL A 222 20.79 -19.03 4.72
CA VAL A 222 20.16 -17.70 4.71
C VAL A 222 20.53 -17.03 3.39
N GLU A 223 19.50 -16.73 2.60
CA GLU A 223 19.66 -16.12 1.28
C GLU A 223 18.84 -14.86 1.17
N TYR A 224 19.44 -13.81 0.62
CA TYR A 224 18.75 -12.58 0.24
C TYR A 224 18.66 -12.51 -1.28
N ILE A 225 17.44 -12.48 -1.80
CA ILE A 225 17.16 -12.52 -3.25
C ILE A 225 16.77 -11.15 -3.83
N GLY A 226 16.84 -10.09 -3.02
CA GLY A 226 16.47 -8.74 -3.45
C GLY A 226 14.95 -8.49 -3.49
N PRO A 227 14.53 -7.35 -4.07
CA PRO A 227 13.13 -7.11 -4.36
C PRO A 227 12.66 -8.03 -5.50
N VAL A 228 11.48 -8.62 -5.32
CA VAL A 228 10.89 -9.55 -6.29
C VAL A 228 9.69 -8.93 -7.00
N GLY A 229 9.53 -9.24 -8.29
CA GLY A 229 8.35 -8.89 -9.07
C GLY A 229 7.16 -9.80 -8.77
N PRO A 230 5.97 -9.52 -9.37
CA PRO A 230 4.75 -10.30 -9.13
C PRO A 230 4.93 -11.80 -9.34
N ASP A 231 5.48 -12.24 -10.48
CA ASP A 231 5.62 -13.67 -10.81
C ASP A 231 6.51 -14.42 -9.82
N GLN A 232 7.68 -13.87 -9.54
CA GLN A 232 8.62 -14.46 -8.58
C GLN A 232 8.06 -14.43 -7.15
N ARG A 233 7.28 -13.39 -6.79
CA ARG A 233 6.56 -13.34 -5.51
C ARG A 233 5.58 -14.52 -5.39
N GLN A 234 4.83 -14.84 -6.45
CA GLN A 234 3.90 -15.99 -6.41
C GLN A 234 4.65 -17.29 -6.15
N GLU A 235 5.75 -17.52 -6.89
CA GLU A 235 6.55 -18.73 -6.77
C GLU A 235 7.15 -18.89 -5.36
N ILE A 236 7.78 -17.85 -4.82
CA ILE A 236 8.42 -17.94 -3.50
C ILE A 236 7.40 -18.05 -2.36
N MET A 237 6.22 -17.43 -2.50
CA MET A 237 5.18 -17.49 -1.46
C MET A 237 4.48 -18.85 -1.48
N ALA A 238 4.12 -19.36 -2.66
CA ALA A 238 3.49 -20.67 -2.79
C ALA A 238 4.41 -21.81 -2.33
N GLY A 239 5.72 -21.70 -2.60
CA GLY A 239 6.71 -22.69 -2.19
C GLY A 239 7.17 -22.59 -0.73
N ALA A 240 6.82 -21.53 0.00
CA ALA A 240 7.28 -21.36 1.38
C ALA A 240 6.58 -22.35 2.32
N LEU A 241 7.32 -22.91 3.27
CA LEU A 241 6.74 -23.66 4.38
C LEU A 241 5.94 -22.75 5.31
N ALA A 242 6.47 -21.55 5.55
CA ALA A 242 5.82 -20.51 6.33
C ALA A 242 6.39 -19.14 5.95
N LEU A 243 5.53 -18.13 5.92
CA LEU A 243 5.93 -16.73 5.91
C LEU A 243 6.14 -16.26 7.36
N LEU A 244 7.30 -15.67 7.63
CA LEU A 244 7.64 -15.09 8.92
C LEU A 244 7.31 -13.60 8.93
N HIS A 245 6.28 -13.24 9.69
CA HIS A 245 5.86 -11.86 9.90
C HIS A 245 6.10 -11.46 11.37
N LEU A 246 7.30 -10.95 11.66
CA LEU A 246 7.83 -10.73 13.01
C LEU A 246 7.98 -9.23 13.31
N ILE A 247 6.92 -8.47 13.07
CA ILE A 247 6.93 -7.01 13.11
C ILE A 247 6.95 -6.49 14.56
N HIS A 248 7.76 -5.45 14.83
CA HIS A 248 8.00 -4.86 16.15
C HIS A 248 7.17 -3.60 16.46
N PHE A 249 6.12 -3.35 15.67
CA PHE A 249 5.18 -2.27 15.91
C PHE A 249 3.76 -2.72 15.58
N ASP A 250 2.77 -1.92 15.94
CA ASP A 250 1.37 -2.14 15.58
C ASP A 250 1.19 -1.96 14.06
N GLU A 251 1.43 -3.03 13.30
CA GLU A 251 1.29 -3.03 11.84
C GLU A 251 -0.18 -2.70 11.47
N PRO A 252 -0.43 -1.67 10.64
CA PRO A 252 -1.78 -1.27 10.28
C PRO A 252 -2.62 -2.36 9.61
N PHE A 253 -1.97 -3.25 8.86
CA PHE A 253 -2.65 -4.37 8.18
C PHE A 253 -1.70 -5.52 7.86
N GLY A 254 -0.61 -5.24 7.15
CA GLY A 254 0.35 -6.26 6.72
C GLY A 254 -0.03 -6.95 5.42
N LEU A 255 -0.10 -6.20 4.31
CA LEU A 255 -0.44 -6.74 2.96
C LEU A 255 0.48 -7.85 2.44
N SER A 256 1.61 -8.11 3.11
CA SER A 256 2.47 -9.25 2.79
C SER A 256 1.99 -10.58 3.38
N VAL A 257 0.98 -10.56 4.26
CA VAL A 257 0.43 -11.72 5.01
C VAL A 257 -0.92 -12.16 4.47
#